data_AF-R6U8L5-F1
#
_entry.id   AF-R6U8L5-F1
#
_cell.length_a   1.000
_cell.length_b   1.000
_cell.length_c   1.000
_cell.angle_alpha   90.00
_cell.angle_beta   90.00
_cell.angle_gamma   90.00
#
_symmetry.space_group_name_H-M   'P 1'
#
loop_
_entity.id
_entity.type
_entity.pdbx_description
1 polymer ?
#
loop_
_entity_poly.entity_id
_entity_poly.type
_entity_poly.pdbx_seq_one_letter_code
_entity_poly.pdbx_strand_id
1 'polypeptide(L)'
;MKISSKITSILLIAALSVGGSAFAASAIDAENSTEINSSSKAAVYAEASFDASSKIKADEAATHPVATGTAHISRKKLTLGVGEGFKLNATVKNTNAPSQALSWHSSNKAVLTVTAAGNVKAVKAGTAVVTVRLKNGSSASCTVTVKKAPTSISLNKKRITLGVGEVFDLNSSLPSGCGAYSIKYYSNNSSVASVKAAGGLVTAKRAGTAVITAKTYNGKAVRCNVTVKKAPNKISLNKTSLTLGVGERYDLNSSLPKGTAAYKVLYSTSKAGVADVKSAGGLVTAKRAGTAVITAVTYNGKKVSCRITVKNAPNKISLNKKSLSLNKQGKFDLNSSLPKGTASHSVVYSSSNPKVAEVKSAGGFITAKSAGTAVITAKTYNGKTAKCTVKVSNASYTQDDLYCLAAVIWQEAGASYCSDRLQLLVANVVMNHVESPYFPNTIRGVITRKGAYGRMYWDGVSIPRANDPITKAAINRCYANAKKILEGYRILPSSVIYQAGFVQGSSVYTYEEGMYFCYQ
;
A
#
# COMPACT_ATOMS: atom_id res chain seq x y z
N MET A 1 -16.05 -31.91 17.06
CA MET A 1 -17.31 -32.29 16.39
C MET A 1 -17.20 -31.95 14.90
N LYS A 2 -17.55 -32.89 14.03
CA LYS A 2 -17.17 -33.02 12.62
C LYS A 2 -17.74 -31.94 11.68
N ILE A 3 -17.00 -31.76 10.57
CA ILE A 3 -17.24 -31.02 9.32
C ILE A 3 -18.41 -31.61 8.50
N SER A 4 -19.13 -30.77 7.73
CA SER A 4 -19.54 -30.98 6.30
C SER A 4 -20.72 -30.04 5.96
N SER A 5 -20.58 -29.01 5.13
CA SER A 5 -20.65 -28.98 3.65
C SER A 5 -22.00 -29.41 3.04
N LYS A 6 -22.64 -28.52 2.28
CA LYS A 6 -23.35 -28.84 1.03
C LYS A 6 -23.72 -27.56 0.25
N ILE A 7 -22.98 -27.37 -0.83
CA ILE A 7 -23.36 -26.61 -2.03
C ILE A 7 -24.15 -27.59 -2.92
N THR A 8 -25.29 -27.19 -3.47
CA THR A 8 -25.81 -27.83 -4.70
C THR A 8 -26.48 -26.81 -5.61
N SER A 9 -26.05 -26.86 -6.86
CA SER A 9 -26.48 -26.12 -8.04
C SER A 9 -27.96 -26.35 -8.41
N ILE A 10 -28.63 -25.34 -8.95
CA ILE A 10 -29.90 -25.53 -9.68
C ILE A 10 -29.62 -25.37 -11.17
N LEU A 11 -29.89 -26.46 -11.88
CA LEU A 11 -29.78 -26.67 -13.31
C LEU A 11 -31.07 -26.20 -14.01
N LEU A 12 -30.90 -25.65 -15.20
CA LEU A 12 -31.91 -25.25 -16.16
C LEU A 12 -32.54 -26.49 -16.82
N ILE A 13 -33.87 -26.61 -16.83
CA ILE A 13 -34.61 -27.48 -17.78
C ILE A 13 -35.76 -26.67 -18.37
N ALA A 14 -35.69 -26.47 -19.69
CA ALA A 14 -36.78 -26.00 -20.52
C ALA A 14 -37.64 -27.21 -20.93
N ALA A 15 -38.96 -27.07 -20.86
CA ALA A 15 -39.91 -28.00 -21.48
C ALA A 15 -40.78 -27.22 -22.46
N LEU A 16 -40.62 -27.56 -23.75
CA LEU A 16 -41.59 -27.27 -24.80
C LEU A 16 -42.87 -28.06 -24.53
N SER A 17 -44.04 -27.45 -24.75
CA SER A 17 -45.24 -28.20 -25.07
C SER A 17 -45.76 -27.73 -26.43
N VAL A 18 -45.83 -28.72 -27.32
CA VAL A 18 -46.43 -28.67 -28.65
C VAL A 18 -47.90 -29.05 -28.46
N GLY A 19 -48.79 -28.39 -29.17
CA GLY A 19 -50.22 -28.72 -29.16
C GLY A 19 -50.99 -27.79 -30.07
N GLY A 20 -50.83 -27.97 -31.38
CA GLY A 20 -51.76 -27.43 -32.37
C GLY A 20 -53.04 -28.25 -32.39
N SER A 21 -54.14 -27.62 -32.82
CA SER A 21 -55.14 -28.17 -33.73
C SER A 21 -56.12 -27.06 -34.08
N ALA A 22 -56.14 -26.71 -35.37
CA ALA A 22 -57.10 -25.82 -36.01
C ALA A 22 -58.43 -26.55 -36.21
N PHE A 23 -59.54 -25.81 -36.22
CA PHE A 23 -60.69 -26.10 -37.07
C PHE A 23 -61.34 -24.81 -37.55
N ALA A 24 -62.00 -24.92 -38.70
CA ALA A 24 -62.05 -23.98 -39.78
C ALA A 24 -63.18 -22.94 -39.73
N ALA A 25 -63.04 -22.00 -40.67
CA ALA A 25 -63.95 -20.93 -41.07
C ALA A 25 -65.37 -21.39 -41.46
N SER A 26 -66.32 -20.46 -41.36
CA SER A 26 -67.01 -19.92 -42.55
C SER A 26 -67.77 -18.65 -42.18
N ALA A 27 -67.68 -17.67 -43.07
CA ALA A 27 -68.45 -16.43 -43.09
C ALA A 27 -69.73 -16.65 -43.91
N ILE A 28 -70.77 -15.83 -43.68
CA ILE A 28 -71.71 -15.35 -44.71
C ILE A 28 -72.32 -14.02 -44.21
N ASP A 29 -72.18 -13.03 -45.09
CA ASP A 29 -72.94 -11.79 -45.38
C ASP A 29 -74.43 -11.74 -44.97
N ALA A 30 -75.16 -10.61 -44.97
CA ALA A 30 -74.95 -9.17 -45.16
C ALA A 30 -76.31 -8.47 -44.86
N GLU A 31 -76.27 -7.14 -44.65
CA GLU A 31 -77.32 -6.16 -45.05
C GLU A 31 -78.74 -6.25 -44.40
N ASN A 32 -79.51 -5.21 -44.13
CA ASN A 32 -79.46 -3.76 -44.37
C ASN A 32 -80.47 -3.05 -43.42
N SER A 33 -80.15 -1.79 -43.09
CA SER A 33 -80.99 -0.58 -42.94
C SER A 33 -82.39 -0.53 -42.26
N THR A 34 -82.52 0.49 -41.40
CA THR A 34 -83.59 1.54 -41.29
C THR A 34 -85.01 1.13 -40.86
N GLU A 35 -85.83 1.91 -40.15
CA GLU A 35 -85.78 3.11 -39.29
C GLU A 35 -87.26 3.35 -38.86
N ILE A 36 -87.52 4.17 -37.82
CA ILE A 36 -88.78 4.94 -37.56
C ILE A 36 -89.96 4.25 -36.83
N ASN A 37 -90.01 4.54 -35.51
CA ASN A 37 -90.99 5.36 -34.78
C ASN A 37 -92.51 5.02 -34.69
N SER A 38 -93.00 5.11 -33.43
CA SER A 38 -94.34 5.54 -32.95
C SER A 38 -95.59 4.75 -33.39
N SER A 39 -96.65 4.52 -32.61
CA SER A 39 -97.06 4.82 -31.24
C SER A 39 -98.47 4.22 -31.06
N SER A 40 -98.81 3.81 -29.83
CA SER A 40 -100.17 3.78 -29.24
C SER A 40 -101.33 3.07 -29.96
N LYS A 41 -101.90 2.02 -29.34
CA LYS A 41 -103.25 2.06 -28.72
C LYS A 41 -103.61 0.73 -28.07
N ALA A 42 -104.32 0.86 -26.95
CA ALA A 42 -104.79 -0.19 -26.06
C ALA A 42 -106.25 -0.62 -26.36
N ALA A 43 -106.71 -1.57 -25.53
CA ALA A 43 -108.02 -2.27 -25.45
C ALA A 43 -108.04 -3.59 -26.27
N VAL A 44 -108.44 -4.74 -25.73
CA VAL A 44 -109.70 -5.04 -25.01
C VAL A 44 -109.54 -6.23 -24.03
N TYR A 45 -110.41 -6.24 -23.02
CA TYR A 45 -110.59 -7.07 -21.82
C TYR A 45 -111.06 -8.53 -22.03
N ALA A 46 -110.95 -9.29 -20.92
CA ALA A 46 -111.75 -10.44 -20.42
C ALA A 46 -110.93 -11.75 -20.29
N GLU A 47 -110.35 -12.02 -19.12
CA GLU A 47 -110.92 -12.68 -17.92
C GLU A 47 -111.06 -14.21 -18.02
N ALA A 48 -110.14 -14.91 -17.34
CA ALA A 48 -110.42 -16.15 -16.63
C ALA A 48 -109.33 -16.37 -15.56
N SER A 49 -109.73 -16.24 -14.28
CA SER A 49 -108.91 -16.49 -13.10
C SER A 49 -108.83 -17.99 -12.78
N PHE A 50 -107.62 -18.51 -12.53
CA PHE A 50 -107.45 -19.62 -11.60
C PHE A 50 -106.12 -19.46 -10.84
N ASP A 51 -106.23 -19.45 -9.51
CA ASP A 51 -105.17 -19.28 -8.53
C ASP A 51 -104.30 -20.55 -8.44
N ALA A 52 -103.00 -20.37 -8.57
CA ALA A 52 -102.01 -21.29 -8.01
C ALA A 52 -100.73 -20.51 -7.71
N SER A 53 -100.70 -19.91 -6.51
CA SER A 53 -99.52 -19.52 -5.75
C SER A 53 -98.16 -19.97 -6.33
N SER A 54 -97.46 -19.07 -7.04
CA SER A 54 -96.01 -19.17 -7.22
C SER A 54 -95.40 -17.79 -7.03
N LYS A 55 -94.49 -17.71 -6.07
CA LYS A 55 -93.78 -16.50 -5.62
C LYS A 55 -93.27 -15.68 -6.81
N ILE A 56 -93.74 -14.44 -6.95
CA ILE A 56 -93.10 -13.42 -7.78
C ILE A 56 -91.73 -13.13 -7.14
N LYS A 57 -90.66 -13.62 -7.74
CA LYS A 57 -89.33 -13.04 -7.54
C LYS A 57 -89.34 -11.66 -8.19
N ALA A 58 -89.06 -10.63 -7.39
CA ALA A 58 -88.69 -9.33 -7.91
C ALA A 58 -87.53 -9.50 -8.92
N ASP A 59 -87.64 -8.78 -10.02
CA ASP A 59 -86.54 -8.57 -10.97
C ASP A 59 -85.38 -7.89 -10.22
N GLU A 60 -84.44 -8.71 -9.78
CA GLU A 60 -83.20 -8.28 -9.16
C GLU A 60 -82.32 -7.77 -10.29
N ALA A 61 -82.23 -6.44 -10.42
CA ALA A 61 -81.27 -5.78 -11.28
C ALA A 61 -79.92 -6.50 -11.16
N ALA A 62 -79.46 -7.11 -12.26
CA ALA A 62 -78.19 -7.81 -12.29
C ALA A 62 -77.07 -6.84 -11.90
N THR A 63 -76.71 -6.84 -10.61
CA THR A 63 -75.54 -6.13 -10.12
C THR A 63 -74.33 -6.90 -10.62
N HIS A 64 -73.78 -6.45 -11.75
CA HIS A 64 -72.47 -6.92 -12.18
C HIS A 64 -71.50 -6.79 -10.99
N PRO A 65 -70.79 -7.87 -10.58
CA PRO A 65 -69.93 -7.82 -9.42
C PRO A 65 -68.91 -6.69 -9.58
N VAL A 66 -68.86 -5.78 -8.60
CA VAL A 66 -67.88 -4.69 -8.58
C VAL A 66 -66.50 -5.32 -8.64
N ALA A 67 -65.76 -5.05 -9.71
CA ALA A 67 -64.43 -5.60 -9.91
C ALA A 67 -63.52 -5.19 -8.73
N THR A 68 -63.13 -6.17 -7.92
CA THR A 68 -62.20 -5.96 -6.79
C THR A 68 -60.79 -5.85 -7.34
N GLY A 69 -59.90 -5.09 -6.69
CA GLY A 69 -58.51 -5.02 -7.14
C GLY A 69 -57.76 -3.80 -6.61
N THR A 70 -56.49 -3.99 -6.29
CA THR A 70 -55.60 -2.94 -5.78
C THR A 70 -54.43 -2.71 -6.74
N ALA A 71 -54.24 -1.46 -7.16
CA ALA A 71 -53.11 -1.08 -8.00
C ALA A 71 -51.79 -1.08 -7.21
N HIS A 72 -50.73 -1.62 -7.80
CA HIS A 72 -49.38 -1.59 -7.25
C HIS A 72 -48.39 -1.11 -8.33
N ILE A 73 -47.40 -0.31 -7.93
CA ILE A 73 -46.38 0.24 -8.83
C ILE A 73 -44.98 -0.18 -8.38
N SER A 74 -44.08 -0.43 -9.33
CA SER A 74 -42.78 -1.05 -9.04
C SER A 74 -41.83 -0.20 -8.20
N ARG A 75 -42.06 1.12 -8.11
CA ARG A 75 -41.24 2.08 -7.34
C ARG A 75 -42.10 3.21 -6.80
N LYS A 76 -41.79 3.66 -5.58
CA LYS A 76 -42.41 4.84 -4.96
C LYS A 76 -41.62 6.14 -5.21
N LYS A 77 -40.30 6.03 -5.44
CA LYS A 77 -39.40 7.16 -5.73
C LYS A 77 -38.44 6.80 -6.84
N LEU A 78 -38.13 7.78 -7.70
CA LEU A 78 -37.20 7.64 -8.82
C LEU A 78 -36.45 8.95 -9.06
N THR A 79 -35.17 8.89 -9.41
CA THR A 79 -34.41 10.06 -9.88
C THR A 79 -33.90 9.79 -11.29
N LEU A 80 -34.19 10.68 -12.22
CA LEU A 80 -33.78 10.59 -13.63
C LEU A 80 -32.98 11.83 -14.04
N GLY A 81 -32.15 11.70 -15.07
CA GLY A 81 -31.59 12.86 -15.79
C GLY A 81 -32.52 13.33 -16.91
N VAL A 82 -32.47 14.62 -17.27
CA VAL A 82 -33.21 15.15 -18.45
C VAL A 82 -32.89 14.32 -19.69
N GLY A 83 -33.94 13.86 -20.40
CA GLY A 83 -33.83 12.99 -21.56
C GLY A 83 -33.74 11.49 -21.25
N GLU A 84 -33.60 11.10 -19.98
CA GLU A 84 -33.58 9.68 -19.57
C GLU A 84 -35.00 9.08 -19.58
N GLY A 85 -35.10 7.84 -20.03
CA GLY A 85 -36.33 7.06 -20.02
C GLY A 85 -36.31 5.96 -18.95
N PHE A 86 -37.49 5.61 -18.43
CA PHE A 86 -37.64 4.53 -17.45
C PHE A 86 -39.01 3.84 -17.57
N LYS A 87 -39.04 2.50 -17.53
CA LYS A 87 -40.29 1.73 -17.50
C LYS A 87 -40.75 1.53 -16.06
N LEU A 88 -41.85 2.18 -15.67
CA LEU A 88 -42.58 1.81 -14.46
C LEU A 88 -43.47 0.61 -14.79
N ASN A 89 -43.37 -0.43 -13.96
CA ASN A 89 -44.22 -1.60 -14.06
C ASN A 89 -45.33 -1.45 -13.02
N ALA A 90 -46.56 -1.77 -13.40
CA ALA A 90 -47.69 -1.84 -12.48
C ALA A 90 -48.30 -3.24 -12.51
N THR A 91 -48.83 -3.66 -11.37
CA THR A 91 -49.53 -4.93 -11.20
C THR A 91 -50.83 -4.69 -10.46
N VAL A 92 -51.82 -5.55 -10.70
CA VAL A 92 -53.09 -5.56 -9.97
C VAL A 92 -53.06 -6.74 -9.02
N LYS A 93 -53.34 -6.50 -7.73
CA LYS A 93 -53.47 -7.55 -6.72
C LYS A 93 -54.92 -7.69 -6.28
N ASN A 94 -55.28 -8.86 -5.73
CA ASN A 94 -56.60 -9.14 -5.15
C ASN A 94 -57.76 -8.88 -6.12
N THR A 95 -57.57 -9.26 -7.39
CA THR A 95 -58.57 -9.09 -8.43
C THR A 95 -59.38 -10.37 -8.63
N ASN A 96 -60.70 -10.23 -8.71
CA ASN A 96 -61.61 -11.27 -9.15
C ASN A 96 -61.82 -11.27 -10.69
N ALA A 97 -61.17 -10.34 -11.41
CA ALA A 97 -61.23 -10.21 -12.86
C ALA A 97 -59.84 -10.42 -13.52
N PRO A 98 -59.74 -11.15 -14.64
CA PRO A 98 -58.46 -11.53 -15.24
C PRO A 98 -57.72 -10.40 -15.97
N SER A 99 -58.35 -9.25 -16.26
CA SER A 99 -57.69 -8.12 -16.94
C SER A 99 -58.34 -6.78 -16.60
N GLN A 100 -57.78 -6.05 -15.63
CA GLN A 100 -58.21 -4.68 -15.35
C GLN A 100 -57.36 -3.67 -16.12
N ALA A 101 -58.02 -2.80 -16.89
CA ALA A 101 -57.35 -1.74 -17.63
C ALA A 101 -56.68 -0.72 -16.68
N LEU A 102 -55.40 -0.45 -16.90
CA LEU A 102 -54.61 0.53 -16.16
C LEU A 102 -54.53 1.83 -16.96
N SER A 103 -54.76 2.95 -16.29
CA SER A 103 -54.52 4.29 -16.83
C SER A 103 -53.34 4.95 -16.13
N TRP A 104 -52.50 5.66 -16.89
CA TRP A 104 -51.30 6.33 -16.39
C TRP A 104 -51.41 7.84 -16.57
N HIS A 105 -50.97 8.60 -15.57
CA HIS A 105 -51.00 10.05 -15.56
C HIS A 105 -49.71 10.63 -14.94
N SER A 106 -49.27 11.78 -15.46
CA SER A 106 -48.19 12.59 -14.88
C SER A 106 -48.76 13.91 -14.38
N SER A 107 -48.48 14.27 -13.13
CA SER A 107 -48.93 15.52 -12.52
C SER A 107 -48.35 16.76 -13.19
N ASN A 108 -47.24 16.64 -13.93
CA ASN A 108 -46.64 17.74 -14.67
C ASN A 108 -45.91 17.23 -15.93
N LYS A 109 -46.59 17.33 -17.08
CA LYS A 109 -46.07 16.88 -18.39
C LYS A 109 -44.87 17.70 -18.88
N ALA A 110 -44.69 18.93 -18.40
CA ALA A 110 -43.51 19.75 -18.73
C ALA A 110 -42.24 19.25 -18.02
N VAL A 111 -42.38 18.54 -16.90
CA VAL A 111 -41.27 17.90 -16.17
C VAL A 111 -41.00 16.49 -16.70
N LEU A 112 -42.04 15.68 -16.89
CA LEU A 112 -41.93 14.34 -17.47
C LEU A 112 -43.23 13.87 -18.12
N THR A 113 -43.12 13.02 -19.13
CA THR A 113 -44.26 12.32 -19.75
C THR A 113 -44.28 10.84 -19.36
N VAL A 114 -45.46 10.23 -19.40
CA VAL A 114 -45.65 8.78 -19.21
C VAL A 114 -46.61 8.26 -20.27
N THR A 115 -46.29 7.16 -20.94
CA THR A 115 -47.17 6.53 -21.93
C THR A 115 -48.23 5.64 -21.26
N ALA A 116 -49.24 5.20 -22.03
CA ALA A 116 -50.23 4.21 -21.55
C ALA A 116 -49.60 2.88 -21.10
N ALA A 117 -48.40 2.56 -21.61
CA ALA A 117 -47.64 1.41 -21.16
C ALA A 117 -46.81 1.68 -19.89
N GLY A 118 -46.79 2.89 -19.33
CA GLY A 118 -45.94 3.22 -18.18
C GLY A 118 -44.47 3.55 -18.53
N ASN A 119 -44.17 3.86 -19.80
CA ASN A 119 -42.84 4.37 -20.18
C ASN A 119 -42.74 5.85 -19.82
N VAL A 120 -41.88 6.18 -18.87
CA VAL A 120 -41.57 7.55 -18.45
C VAL A 120 -40.45 8.13 -19.29
N LYS A 121 -40.57 9.39 -19.72
CA LYS A 121 -39.49 10.19 -20.33
C LYS A 121 -39.32 11.49 -19.56
N ALA A 122 -38.11 11.73 -19.05
CA ALA A 122 -37.76 12.96 -18.36
C ALA A 122 -37.57 14.12 -19.37
N VAL A 123 -38.26 15.25 -19.16
CA VAL A 123 -38.29 16.38 -20.10
C VAL A 123 -37.51 17.57 -19.55
N LYS A 124 -37.78 18.00 -18.31
CA LYS A 124 -37.16 19.17 -17.68
C LYS A 124 -36.87 18.90 -16.21
N ALA A 125 -35.84 19.55 -15.67
CA ALA A 125 -35.51 19.47 -14.26
C ALA A 125 -36.70 19.94 -13.39
N GLY A 126 -36.99 19.20 -12.33
CA GLY A 126 -38.17 19.41 -11.48
C GLY A 126 -38.64 18.10 -10.84
N THR A 127 -39.77 18.14 -10.16
CA THR A 127 -40.40 16.96 -9.56
C THR A 127 -41.81 16.81 -10.09
N ALA A 128 -42.21 15.58 -10.42
CA ALA A 128 -43.58 15.25 -10.81
C ALA A 128 -43.96 13.86 -10.25
N VAL A 129 -45.26 13.63 -10.09
CA VAL A 129 -45.80 12.36 -9.61
C VAL A 129 -46.42 11.62 -10.78
N VAL A 130 -46.00 10.37 -10.97
CA VAL A 130 -46.62 9.44 -11.91
C VAL A 130 -47.62 8.59 -11.14
N THR A 131 -48.88 8.60 -11.57
CA THR A 131 -49.97 7.84 -10.96
C THR A 131 -50.49 6.81 -11.94
N VAL A 132 -50.66 5.57 -11.48
CA VAL A 132 -51.41 4.52 -12.17
C VAL A 132 -52.74 4.31 -11.46
N ARG A 133 -53.84 4.23 -12.21
CA ARG A 133 -55.20 4.11 -11.67
C ARG A 133 -56.01 3.02 -12.39
N LEU A 134 -56.75 2.26 -11.60
CA LEU A 134 -57.73 1.26 -12.03
C LEU A 134 -59.11 1.88 -12.21
N LYS A 135 -59.96 1.25 -13.05
CA LYS A 135 -61.34 1.69 -13.27
C LYS A 135 -62.16 1.76 -11.97
N ASN A 136 -61.91 0.85 -11.02
CA ASN A 136 -62.56 0.83 -9.71
C ASN A 136 -62.09 1.95 -8.75
N GLY A 137 -61.22 2.85 -9.20
CA GLY A 137 -60.73 4.00 -8.42
C GLY A 137 -59.42 3.75 -7.68
N SER A 138 -58.99 2.49 -7.49
CA SER A 138 -57.71 2.19 -6.83
C SER A 138 -56.53 2.79 -7.59
N SER A 139 -55.54 3.35 -6.87
CA SER A 139 -54.39 4.01 -7.47
C SER A 139 -53.08 3.76 -6.71
N ALA A 140 -51.96 3.88 -7.42
CA ALA A 140 -50.62 3.85 -6.87
C ALA A 140 -49.75 4.91 -7.55
N SER A 141 -48.77 5.45 -6.83
CA SER A 141 -47.97 6.58 -7.33
C SER A 141 -46.46 6.43 -7.11
N CYS A 142 -45.70 7.12 -7.97
CA CYS A 142 -44.25 7.22 -7.93
C CYS A 142 -43.85 8.69 -8.04
N THR A 143 -43.13 9.22 -7.05
CA THR A 143 -42.52 10.54 -7.13
C THR A 143 -41.23 10.45 -7.95
N VAL A 144 -41.17 11.20 -9.05
CA VAL A 144 -40.00 11.25 -9.94
C VAL A 144 -39.36 12.63 -9.84
N THR A 145 -38.09 12.65 -9.44
CA THR A 145 -37.25 13.85 -9.47
C THR A 145 -36.37 13.83 -10.71
N VAL A 146 -36.55 14.82 -11.58
CA VAL A 146 -35.73 15.01 -12.78
C VAL A 146 -34.62 16.02 -12.48
N LYS A 147 -33.37 15.61 -12.69
CA LYS A 147 -32.16 16.41 -12.55
C LYS A 147 -31.58 16.78 -13.91
N LYS A 148 -30.60 17.69 -13.94
CA LYS A 148 -29.88 18.03 -15.18
C LYS A 148 -29.24 16.78 -15.79
N ALA A 149 -29.19 16.73 -17.12
CA ALA A 149 -28.50 15.66 -17.82
C ALA A 149 -27.00 15.68 -17.47
N PRO A 150 -26.33 14.52 -17.38
CA PRO A 150 -24.91 14.46 -17.10
C PRO A 150 -24.08 15.21 -18.14
N THR A 151 -23.24 16.16 -17.72
CA THR A 151 -22.26 16.82 -18.59
C THR A 151 -20.98 16.01 -18.71
N SER A 152 -20.63 15.27 -17.65
CA SER A 152 -19.49 14.35 -17.57
C SER A 152 -19.77 13.22 -16.57
N ILE A 153 -18.85 12.28 -16.46
CA ILE A 153 -18.84 11.19 -15.48
C ILE A 153 -17.39 10.94 -15.04
N SER A 154 -17.17 10.62 -13.77
CA SER A 154 -15.84 10.32 -13.23
C SER A 154 -15.83 8.96 -12.50
N LEU A 155 -14.65 8.38 -12.32
CA LEU A 155 -14.43 7.13 -11.57
C LEU A 155 -13.51 7.39 -10.38
N ASN A 156 -13.69 6.63 -9.30
CA ASN A 156 -12.79 6.64 -8.16
C ASN A 156 -11.35 6.21 -8.53
N LYS A 157 -11.16 5.49 -9.64
CA LYS A 157 -9.86 5.09 -10.20
C LYS A 157 -9.88 5.08 -11.72
N LYS A 158 -8.81 5.60 -12.32
CA LYS A 158 -8.53 5.50 -13.78
C LYS A 158 -7.65 4.30 -14.14
N ARG A 159 -6.92 3.76 -13.17
CA ARG A 159 -6.05 2.57 -13.31
C ARG A 159 -6.11 1.75 -12.03
N ILE A 160 -6.25 0.43 -12.15
CA ILE A 160 -6.18 -0.51 -11.04
C ILE A 160 -5.34 -1.74 -11.44
N THR A 161 -4.64 -2.31 -10.47
CA THR A 161 -3.99 -3.62 -10.63
C THR A 161 -4.61 -4.57 -9.61
N LEU A 162 -5.09 -5.72 -10.08
CA LEU A 162 -5.80 -6.72 -9.29
C LEU A 162 -5.10 -8.09 -9.41
N GLY A 163 -5.20 -8.92 -8.37
CA GLY A 163 -4.88 -10.34 -8.49
C GLY A 163 -6.05 -11.15 -9.05
N VAL A 164 -5.78 -12.29 -9.70
CA VAL A 164 -6.84 -13.23 -10.15
C VAL A 164 -7.75 -13.64 -8.98
N GLY A 165 -9.05 -13.46 -9.14
CA GLY A 165 -10.07 -13.72 -8.12
C GLY A 165 -10.39 -12.51 -7.23
N GLU A 166 -9.62 -11.44 -7.31
CA GLU A 166 -9.88 -10.21 -6.55
C GLU A 166 -11.05 -9.42 -7.15
N VAL A 167 -11.84 -8.78 -6.28
CA VAL A 167 -12.93 -7.89 -6.66
C VAL A 167 -12.63 -6.45 -6.27
N PHE A 168 -13.12 -5.50 -7.07
CA PHE A 168 -12.95 -4.07 -6.81
C PHE A 168 -14.21 -3.30 -7.16
N ASP A 169 -14.63 -2.41 -6.27
CA ASP A 169 -15.79 -1.55 -6.47
C ASP A 169 -15.41 -0.26 -7.24
N LEU A 170 -15.66 -0.26 -8.54
CA LEU A 170 -15.33 0.85 -9.45
C LEU A 170 -16.48 1.86 -9.48
N ASN A 171 -16.57 2.65 -8.42
CA ASN A 171 -17.61 3.65 -8.25
C ASN A 171 -17.48 4.80 -9.25
N SER A 172 -18.61 5.19 -9.85
CA SER A 172 -18.75 6.39 -10.67
C SER A 172 -19.42 7.53 -9.91
N SER A 173 -19.10 8.76 -10.28
CA SER A 173 -19.80 9.96 -9.81
C SER A 173 -20.13 10.90 -10.96
N LEU A 174 -21.18 11.69 -10.76
CA LEU A 174 -21.63 12.73 -11.69
C LEU A 174 -21.37 14.12 -11.08
N PRO A 175 -21.26 15.17 -11.91
CA PRO A 175 -21.24 16.54 -11.43
C PRO A 175 -22.44 16.87 -10.54
N SER A 176 -22.26 17.82 -9.62
CA SER A 176 -23.32 18.26 -8.72
C SER A 176 -24.57 18.70 -9.49
N GLY A 177 -25.75 18.34 -8.98
CA GLY A 177 -27.05 18.65 -9.60
C GLY A 177 -27.42 17.82 -10.84
N CYS A 178 -26.54 16.91 -11.31
CA CYS A 178 -26.87 15.98 -12.39
C CYS A 178 -27.51 14.69 -11.86
N GLY A 179 -28.23 13.98 -12.74
CA GLY A 179 -28.79 12.66 -12.44
C GLY A 179 -28.64 11.70 -13.62
N ALA A 180 -28.47 10.42 -13.31
CA ALA A 180 -28.62 9.32 -14.24
C ALA A 180 -28.99 8.08 -13.44
N TYR A 181 -30.12 7.47 -13.76
CA TYR A 181 -30.51 6.20 -13.16
C TYR A 181 -29.70 5.03 -13.76
N SER A 182 -29.49 5.05 -15.07
CA SER A 182 -28.80 4.01 -15.82
C SER A 182 -27.37 4.42 -16.19
N ILE A 183 -26.44 4.23 -15.25
CA ILE A 183 -25.01 4.17 -15.57
C ILE A 183 -24.65 2.70 -15.83
N LYS A 184 -24.25 2.39 -17.08
CA LYS A 184 -23.90 1.03 -17.49
C LYS A 184 -22.40 0.85 -17.54
N TYR A 185 -21.95 -0.26 -16.97
CA TYR A 185 -20.56 -0.69 -17.02
C TYR A 185 -20.39 -1.86 -17.99
N TYR A 186 -19.29 -1.86 -18.73
CA TYR A 186 -18.90 -2.99 -19.57
C TYR A 186 -17.38 -3.09 -19.69
N SER A 187 -16.90 -4.28 -20.06
CA SER A 187 -15.49 -4.59 -20.26
C SER A 187 -15.23 -4.87 -21.72
N ASN A 188 -14.11 -4.37 -22.26
CA ASN A 188 -13.65 -4.79 -23.60
C ASN A 188 -13.09 -6.22 -23.61
N ASN A 189 -12.78 -6.80 -22.45
CA ASN A 189 -12.27 -8.16 -22.31
C ASN A 189 -12.76 -8.78 -20.99
N SER A 190 -14.01 -9.24 -21.00
CA SER A 190 -14.70 -9.83 -19.84
C SER A 190 -14.08 -11.14 -19.33
N SER A 191 -13.23 -11.77 -20.15
CA SER A 191 -12.50 -12.98 -19.81
C SER A 191 -11.25 -12.69 -18.95
N VAL A 192 -10.68 -11.48 -19.05
CA VAL A 192 -9.59 -10.98 -18.21
C VAL A 192 -10.16 -10.30 -16.95
N ALA A 193 -11.07 -9.35 -17.14
CA ALA A 193 -11.78 -8.69 -16.04
C ALA A 193 -13.23 -8.42 -16.45
N SER A 194 -14.18 -8.98 -15.70
CA SER A 194 -15.61 -8.69 -15.88
C SER A 194 -16.06 -7.57 -14.94
N VAL A 195 -17.16 -6.92 -15.27
CA VAL A 195 -17.79 -5.90 -14.41
C VAL A 195 -19.29 -6.13 -14.35
N LYS A 196 -19.89 -5.99 -13.18
CA LYS A 196 -21.35 -5.98 -13.04
C LYS A 196 -21.90 -4.72 -13.71
N ALA A 197 -22.79 -4.90 -14.69
CA ALA A 197 -23.32 -3.80 -15.50
C ALA A 197 -23.96 -2.69 -14.67
N ALA A 198 -24.60 -3.06 -13.55
CA ALA A 198 -25.09 -2.14 -12.54
C ALA A 198 -24.17 -2.16 -11.30
N GLY A 199 -23.67 -0.99 -10.90
CA GLY A 199 -22.91 -0.80 -9.67
C GLY A 199 -21.39 -0.98 -9.79
N GLY A 200 -20.86 -1.35 -10.96
CA GLY A 200 -19.41 -1.23 -11.22
C GLY A 200 -18.50 -2.21 -10.48
N LEU A 201 -19.04 -3.30 -9.89
CA LEU A 201 -18.22 -4.33 -9.24
C LEU A 201 -17.39 -5.09 -10.28
N VAL A 202 -16.08 -4.86 -10.29
CA VAL A 202 -15.10 -5.51 -11.16
C VAL A 202 -14.62 -6.81 -10.52
N THR A 203 -14.53 -7.89 -11.31
CA THR A 203 -13.97 -9.19 -10.90
C THR A 203 -12.82 -9.54 -11.83
N ALA A 204 -11.62 -9.73 -11.27
CA ALA A 204 -10.44 -10.16 -12.01
C ALA A 204 -10.49 -11.68 -12.23
N LYS A 205 -10.39 -12.14 -13.48
CA LYS A 205 -10.56 -13.56 -13.86
C LYS A 205 -9.28 -14.21 -14.36
N ARG A 206 -8.54 -13.53 -15.23
CA ARG A 206 -7.33 -14.08 -15.86
C ARG A 206 -6.26 -13.00 -15.97
N ALA A 207 -5.00 -13.38 -15.84
CA ALA A 207 -3.88 -12.46 -16.04
C ALA A 207 -3.93 -11.83 -17.44
N GLY A 208 -3.64 -10.53 -17.52
CA GLY A 208 -3.75 -9.74 -18.74
C GLY A 208 -4.23 -8.32 -18.46
N THR A 209 -4.69 -7.64 -19.50
CA THR A 209 -5.23 -6.28 -19.41
C THR A 209 -6.65 -6.21 -19.96
N ALA A 210 -7.46 -5.35 -19.35
CA ALA A 210 -8.82 -5.03 -19.79
C ALA A 210 -9.11 -3.55 -19.52
N VAL A 211 -10.10 -3.01 -20.23
CA VAL A 211 -10.59 -1.65 -20.05
C VAL A 211 -12.05 -1.72 -19.67
N ILE A 212 -12.37 -1.20 -18.48
CA ILE A 212 -13.74 -1.05 -18.01
C ILE A 212 -14.23 0.34 -18.38
N THR A 213 -15.39 0.41 -19.03
CA THR A 213 -16.03 1.67 -19.41
C THR A 213 -17.34 1.84 -18.65
N ALA A 214 -17.52 2.99 -18.01
CA ALA A 214 -18.81 3.44 -17.48
C ALA A 214 -19.43 4.45 -18.44
N LYS A 215 -20.70 4.26 -18.81
CA LYS A 215 -21.42 5.09 -19.78
C LYS A 215 -22.79 5.49 -19.26
N THR A 216 -23.13 6.78 -19.36
CA THR A 216 -24.45 7.33 -19.04
C THR A 216 -25.43 7.13 -20.20
N TYR A 217 -26.74 7.28 -19.94
CA TYR A 217 -27.79 7.17 -20.97
C TYR A 217 -27.61 8.18 -22.12
N ASN A 218 -27.06 9.37 -21.86
CA ASN A 218 -26.78 10.41 -22.86
C ASN A 218 -25.36 10.33 -23.45
N GLY A 219 -24.69 9.19 -23.33
CA GLY A 219 -23.45 8.90 -24.05
C GLY A 219 -22.15 9.37 -23.41
N LYS A 220 -22.18 10.07 -22.25
CA LYS A 220 -20.95 10.42 -21.53
C LYS A 220 -20.27 9.16 -21.03
N ALA A 221 -18.96 9.06 -21.22
CA ALA A 221 -18.21 7.85 -20.90
C ALA A 221 -16.86 8.15 -20.24
N VAL A 222 -16.41 7.23 -19.39
CA VAL A 222 -15.11 7.26 -18.73
C VAL A 222 -14.55 5.85 -18.62
N ARG A 223 -13.22 5.72 -18.66
CA ARG A 223 -12.51 4.43 -18.72
C ARG A 223 -11.60 4.23 -17.52
N CYS A 224 -11.46 2.97 -17.12
CA CYS A 224 -10.46 2.49 -16.16
C CYS A 224 -9.65 1.35 -16.78
N ASN A 225 -8.32 1.48 -16.77
CA ASN A 225 -7.44 0.40 -17.22
C ASN A 225 -7.23 -0.57 -16.05
N VAL A 226 -7.54 -1.84 -16.29
CA VAL A 226 -7.41 -2.93 -15.32
C VAL A 226 -6.27 -3.83 -15.76
N THR A 227 -5.24 -3.94 -14.92
CA THR A 227 -4.18 -4.94 -15.08
C THR A 227 -4.44 -6.07 -14.10
N VAL A 228 -4.61 -7.29 -14.61
CA VAL A 228 -4.77 -8.48 -13.78
C VAL A 228 -3.45 -9.25 -13.75
N LYS A 229 -2.96 -9.53 -12.55
CA LYS A 229 -1.77 -10.36 -12.30
C LYS A 229 -2.16 -11.65 -11.61
N LYS A 230 -1.21 -12.60 -11.52
CA LYS A 230 -1.42 -13.85 -10.78
C LYS A 230 -1.79 -13.55 -9.32
N ALA A 231 -2.64 -14.40 -8.73
CA ALA A 231 -2.90 -14.35 -7.30
C ALA A 231 -1.60 -14.63 -6.51
N PRO A 232 -1.36 -13.95 -5.39
CA PRO A 232 -0.15 -14.18 -4.61
C PRO A 232 -0.19 -15.58 -3.99
N ASN A 233 0.92 -16.32 -4.08
CA ASN A 233 1.07 -17.63 -3.43
C ASN A 233 1.58 -17.49 -1.98
N LYS A 234 2.27 -16.40 -1.67
CA LYS A 234 2.77 -16.00 -0.35
C LYS A 234 2.76 -14.49 -0.17
N ILE A 235 3.00 -14.03 1.05
CA ILE A 235 3.16 -12.64 1.44
C ILE A 235 4.31 -12.56 2.47
N SER A 236 5.08 -11.48 2.46
CA SER A 236 6.17 -11.24 3.41
C SER A 236 6.02 -9.89 4.11
N LEU A 237 6.62 -9.74 5.29
CA LEU A 237 6.73 -8.48 6.01
C LEU A 237 8.19 -8.05 6.10
N ASN A 238 8.45 -6.75 6.21
CA ASN A 238 9.80 -6.23 6.48
C ASN A 238 10.36 -6.69 7.84
N LYS A 239 9.49 -7.12 8.77
CA LYS A 239 9.85 -7.68 10.08
C LYS A 239 8.87 -8.77 10.51
N THR A 240 9.40 -9.78 11.20
CA THR A 240 8.62 -10.86 11.83
C THR A 240 8.56 -10.73 13.36
N SER A 241 9.43 -9.90 13.93
CA SER A 241 9.42 -9.53 15.35
C SER A 241 9.93 -8.11 15.53
N LEU A 242 9.30 -7.36 16.44
CA LEU A 242 9.64 -5.98 16.78
C LEU A 242 9.46 -5.74 18.28
N THR A 243 10.35 -4.94 18.85
CA THR A 243 10.16 -4.36 20.19
C THR A 243 10.00 -2.86 20.05
N LEU A 244 8.90 -2.31 20.57
CA LEU A 244 8.54 -0.88 20.48
C LEU A 244 8.34 -0.28 21.89
N GLY A 245 8.58 1.02 22.05
CA GLY A 245 8.18 1.77 23.24
C GLY A 245 6.72 2.23 23.19
N VAL A 246 6.06 2.40 24.34
CA VAL A 246 4.69 2.96 24.40
C VAL A 246 4.60 4.32 23.70
N GLY A 247 3.68 4.47 22.75
CA GLY A 247 3.51 5.66 21.91
C GLY A 247 4.35 5.64 20.63
N GLU A 248 5.28 4.70 20.47
CA GLU A 248 6.07 4.55 19.25
C GLU A 248 5.20 3.99 18.11
N ARG A 249 5.49 4.42 16.88
CA ARG A 249 4.84 3.94 15.66
C ARG A 249 5.85 3.27 14.74
N TYR A 250 5.40 2.25 14.02
CA TYR A 250 6.23 1.54 13.05
C TYR A 250 5.42 1.18 11.81
N ASP A 251 6.01 1.38 10.63
CA ASP A 251 5.40 1.01 9.36
C ASP A 251 5.76 -0.45 9.01
N LEU A 252 4.83 -1.36 9.32
CA LEU A 252 4.98 -2.78 9.08
C LEU A 252 4.59 -3.10 7.63
N ASN A 253 5.53 -2.88 6.73
CA ASN A 253 5.32 -3.01 5.29
C ASN A 253 5.24 -4.48 4.85
N SER A 254 4.23 -4.78 4.02
CA SER A 254 4.11 -6.06 3.32
C SER A 254 4.66 -6.01 1.90
N SER A 255 5.19 -7.13 1.43
CA SER A 255 5.58 -7.33 0.04
C SER A 255 4.99 -8.62 -0.53
N LEU A 256 4.77 -8.62 -1.85
CA LEU A 256 4.25 -9.75 -2.61
C LEU A 256 5.30 -10.26 -3.61
N PRO A 257 5.27 -11.55 -3.99
CA PRO A 257 6.14 -12.09 -5.03
C PRO A 257 6.03 -11.31 -6.35
N LYS A 258 7.15 -11.19 -7.06
CA LYS A 258 7.20 -10.55 -8.39
C LYS A 258 6.18 -11.21 -9.32
N GLY A 259 5.45 -10.38 -10.07
CA GLY A 259 4.42 -10.85 -11.01
C GLY A 259 3.06 -11.19 -10.39
N THR A 260 2.88 -11.00 -9.08
CA THR A 260 1.58 -11.16 -8.40
C THR A 260 0.99 -9.80 -8.01
N ALA A 261 -0.30 -9.78 -7.63
CA ALA A 261 -0.93 -8.59 -7.08
C ALA A 261 -2.01 -8.92 -6.04
N ALA A 262 -2.17 -8.02 -5.09
CA ALA A 262 -3.36 -7.82 -4.29
C ALA A 262 -3.54 -6.31 -4.15
N TYR A 263 -4.71 -5.80 -4.53
CA TYR A 263 -5.04 -4.38 -4.43
C TYR A 263 -5.07 -3.90 -2.99
N LYS A 264 -5.55 -4.75 -2.08
CA LYS A 264 -5.47 -4.52 -0.64
C LYS A 264 -4.86 -5.71 0.08
N VAL A 265 -3.96 -5.40 1.00
CA VAL A 265 -3.55 -6.27 2.10
C VAL A 265 -4.15 -5.68 3.37
N LEU A 266 -4.88 -6.50 4.13
CA LEU A 266 -5.55 -6.09 5.36
C LEU A 266 -4.74 -6.53 6.57
N TYR A 267 -4.60 -5.63 7.52
CA TYR A 267 -3.91 -5.87 8.78
C TYR A 267 -4.89 -5.99 9.93
N SER A 268 -4.56 -6.87 10.87
CA SER A 268 -5.33 -7.09 12.10
C SER A 268 -4.38 -7.31 13.26
N THR A 269 -4.85 -7.08 14.48
CA THR A 269 -4.09 -7.27 15.72
C THR A 269 -4.82 -8.25 16.63
N SER A 270 -4.07 -9.11 17.30
CA SER A 270 -4.61 -9.98 18.34
C SER A 270 -5.01 -9.21 19.61
N LYS A 271 -4.43 -8.03 19.86
CA LYS A 271 -4.63 -7.23 21.09
C LYS A 271 -4.47 -5.73 20.82
N ALA A 272 -5.53 -5.07 20.35
CA ALA A 272 -5.52 -3.64 20.00
C ALA A 272 -5.18 -2.70 21.17
N GLY A 273 -5.42 -3.12 22.42
CA GLY A 273 -5.02 -2.37 23.61
C GLY A 273 -3.52 -2.39 23.90
N VAL A 274 -2.77 -3.36 23.36
CA VAL A 274 -1.31 -3.47 23.50
C VAL A 274 -0.62 -2.84 22.30
N ALA A 275 -0.96 -3.30 21.08
CA ALA A 275 -0.50 -2.72 19.84
C ALA A 275 -1.64 -2.72 18.83
N ASP A 276 -1.94 -1.53 18.31
CA ASP A 276 -2.98 -1.31 17.31
C ASP A 276 -2.35 -1.19 15.92
N VAL A 277 -3.12 -1.47 14.87
CA VAL A 277 -2.64 -1.38 13.50
C VAL A 277 -3.71 -0.81 12.59
N LYS A 278 -3.31 0.11 11.71
CA LYS A 278 -4.20 0.59 10.66
C LYS A 278 -4.47 -0.56 9.67
N SER A 279 -5.73 -0.97 9.56
CA SER A 279 -6.19 -2.06 8.69
C SER A 279 -5.67 -1.96 7.25
N ALA A 280 -5.64 -0.74 6.70
CA ALA A 280 -4.99 -0.45 5.43
C ALA A 280 -3.68 0.30 5.65
N GLY A 281 -2.56 -0.30 5.23
CA GLY A 281 -1.24 0.33 5.22
C GLY A 281 -0.31 -0.05 6.38
N GLY A 282 -0.71 -0.92 7.31
CA GLY A 282 0.25 -1.59 8.22
C GLY A 282 0.90 -0.70 9.29
N LEU A 283 0.47 0.55 9.46
CA LEU A 283 1.01 1.44 10.50
C LEU A 283 0.61 0.93 11.89
N VAL A 284 1.60 0.41 12.62
CA VAL A 284 1.47 -0.08 14.00
C VAL A 284 1.66 1.08 14.97
N THR A 285 0.81 1.15 16.00
CA THR A 285 0.96 2.07 17.14
C THR A 285 1.02 1.27 18.43
N ALA A 286 2.13 1.38 19.16
CA ALA A 286 2.29 0.74 20.47
C ALA A 286 1.52 1.54 21.55
N LYS A 287 0.64 0.88 22.30
CA LYS A 287 -0.25 1.54 23.27
C LYS A 287 0.05 1.19 24.72
N ARG A 288 0.31 -0.08 25.02
CA ARG A 288 0.54 -0.56 26.39
C ARG A 288 1.54 -1.69 26.41
N ALA A 289 2.34 -1.77 27.47
CA ALA A 289 3.28 -2.86 27.68
C ALA A 289 2.60 -4.24 27.57
N GLY A 290 3.29 -5.18 26.93
CA GLY A 290 2.79 -6.53 26.67
C GLY A 290 3.16 -7.04 25.28
N THR A 291 2.51 -8.10 24.84
CA THR A 291 2.76 -8.70 23.51
C THR A 291 1.47 -8.82 22.71
N ALA A 292 1.53 -8.42 21.45
CA ALA A 292 0.47 -8.59 20.44
C ALA A 292 1.05 -9.22 19.17
N VAL A 293 0.18 -9.83 18.36
CA VAL A 293 0.55 -10.34 17.03
C VAL A 293 -0.22 -9.56 15.99
N ILE A 294 0.50 -8.94 15.06
CA ILE A 294 -0.09 -8.28 13.89
C ILE A 294 -0.08 -9.28 12.74
N THR A 295 -1.21 -9.47 12.08
CA THR A 295 -1.36 -10.39 10.94
C THR A 295 -1.82 -9.63 9.71
N ALA A 296 -1.07 -9.78 8.61
CA ALA A 296 -1.40 -9.26 7.29
C ALA A 296 -2.04 -10.37 6.45
N VAL A 297 -3.13 -10.05 5.74
CA VAL A 297 -3.93 -11.01 4.97
C VAL A 297 -4.27 -10.46 3.58
N THR A 298 -4.08 -11.27 2.53
CA THR A 298 -4.51 -10.96 1.16
C THR A 298 -5.96 -11.41 0.90
N TYR A 299 -6.60 -10.90 -0.16
CA TYR A 299 -7.98 -11.28 -0.52
C TYR A 299 -8.17 -12.80 -0.74
N ASN A 300 -7.12 -13.52 -1.16
CA ASN A 300 -7.12 -14.98 -1.36
C ASN A 300 -6.61 -15.76 -0.13
N GLY A 301 -6.57 -15.12 1.04
CA GLY A 301 -6.32 -15.80 2.33
C GLY A 301 -4.86 -16.11 2.64
N LYS A 302 -3.87 -15.57 1.91
CA LYS A 302 -2.45 -15.70 2.30
C LYS A 302 -2.18 -14.84 3.52
N LYS A 303 -1.46 -15.39 4.51
CA LYS A 303 -1.21 -14.75 5.80
C LYS A 303 0.27 -14.72 6.14
N VAL A 304 0.68 -13.67 6.85
CA VAL A 304 1.98 -13.55 7.51
C VAL A 304 1.80 -12.74 8.78
N SER A 305 2.59 -13.02 9.81
CA SER A 305 2.45 -12.39 11.12
C SER A 305 3.77 -11.80 11.61
N CYS A 306 3.67 -10.75 12.42
CA CYS A 306 4.76 -10.12 13.14
C CYS A 306 4.43 -10.05 14.63
N ARG A 307 5.36 -10.51 15.48
CA ARG A 307 5.25 -10.40 16.93
C ARG A 307 5.67 -9.00 17.37
N ILE A 308 4.78 -8.28 18.04
CA ILE A 308 5.07 -6.96 18.60
C ILE A 308 5.17 -7.09 20.12
N THR A 309 6.35 -6.80 20.65
CA THR A 309 6.60 -6.64 22.09
C THR A 309 6.62 -5.16 22.42
N VAL A 310 5.70 -4.70 23.24
CA VAL A 310 5.65 -3.32 23.71
C VAL A 310 6.25 -3.24 25.10
N LYS A 311 7.19 -2.31 25.27
CA LYS A 311 7.82 -1.96 26.55
C LYS A 311 7.48 -0.51 26.91
N ASN A 312 7.79 -0.11 28.15
CA ASN A 312 7.56 1.26 28.58
C ASN A 312 8.38 2.25 27.73
N ALA A 313 7.85 3.46 27.55
CA ALA A 313 8.60 4.54 26.92
C ALA A 313 9.87 4.85 27.73
N PRO A 314 11.00 5.16 27.08
CA PRO A 314 12.23 5.46 27.80
C PRO A 314 12.08 6.80 28.54
N ASN A 315 12.46 6.84 29.81
CA ASN A 315 12.51 8.09 30.59
C ASN A 315 13.87 8.81 30.43
N LYS A 316 14.92 8.07 30.06
CA LYS A 316 16.27 8.56 29.75
C LYS A 316 16.91 7.70 28.66
N ILE A 317 18.00 8.21 28.07
CA ILE A 317 18.94 7.50 27.20
C ILE A 317 20.35 7.79 27.73
N SER A 318 21.27 6.84 27.58
CA SER A 318 22.67 7.01 28.01
C SER A 318 23.61 6.59 26.89
N LEU A 319 24.80 7.19 26.85
CA LEU A 319 25.85 6.88 25.90
C LEU A 319 27.01 6.22 26.64
N ASN A 320 27.75 5.35 25.96
CA ASN A 320 28.97 4.74 26.50
C ASN A 320 30.08 5.77 26.79
N LYS A 321 30.01 6.97 26.18
CA LYS A 321 30.92 8.10 26.41
C LYS A 321 30.16 9.43 26.46
N LYS A 322 30.57 10.31 27.37
CA LYS A 322 30.11 11.72 27.44
C LYS A 322 31.07 12.68 26.73
N SER A 323 32.34 12.29 26.59
CA SER A 323 33.36 12.98 25.83
C SER A 323 34.28 11.98 25.14
N LEU A 324 34.84 12.40 24.01
CA LEU A 324 35.74 11.60 23.18
C LEU A 324 36.75 12.52 22.48
N SER A 325 38.02 12.13 22.46
CA SER A 325 39.05 12.77 21.64
C SER A 325 39.41 11.83 20.49
N LEU A 326 39.40 12.34 19.25
CA LEU A 326 39.77 11.60 18.05
C LEU A 326 40.79 12.38 17.23
N ASN A 327 41.72 11.67 16.60
CA ASN A 327 42.51 12.26 15.52
C ASN A 327 41.67 12.32 14.23
N LYS A 328 42.08 13.17 13.29
CA LYS A 328 41.50 13.22 11.94
C LYS A 328 41.44 11.81 11.33
N GLN A 329 40.33 11.49 10.67
CA GLN A 329 39.98 10.15 10.14
C GLN A 329 39.65 9.08 11.20
N GLY A 330 39.83 9.39 12.50
CA GLY A 330 39.45 8.51 13.60
C GLY A 330 37.98 8.14 13.57
N LYS A 331 37.67 6.90 13.95
CA LYS A 331 36.31 6.34 13.95
C LYS A 331 35.96 5.83 15.33
N PHE A 332 34.68 5.93 15.71
CA PHE A 332 34.21 5.44 17.00
C PHE A 332 32.74 5.03 16.95
N ASP A 333 32.39 3.95 17.63
CA ASP A 333 31.01 3.51 17.77
C ASP A 333 30.38 4.04 19.07
N LEU A 334 29.57 5.08 18.93
CA LEU A 334 28.90 5.74 20.07
C LEU A 334 27.60 5.01 20.41
N ASN A 335 27.75 3.91 21.15
CA ASN A 335 26.64 3.07 21.57
C ASN A 335 25.72 3.76 22.59
N SER A 336 24.42 3.65 22.36
CA SER A 336 23.38 4.09 23.30
C SER A 336 22.78 2.93 24.08
N SER A 337 22.32 3.22 25.29
CA SER A 337 21.60 2.29 26.15
C SER A 337 20.35 2.94 26.73
N LEU A 338 19.36 2.11 27.01
CA LEU A 338 18.08 2.50 27.59
C LEU A 338 17.87 1.79 28.93
N PRO A 339 17.11 2.38 29.87
CA PRO A 339 16.75 1.73 31.12
C PRO A 339 16.10 0.36 30.91
N LYS A 340 16.37 -0.57 31.83
CA LYS A 340 15.75 -1.91 31.84
C LYS A 340 14.22 -1.78 31.78
N GLY A 341 13.58 -2.59 30.95
CA GLY A 341 12.12 -2.58 30.78
C GLY A 341 11.58 -1.48 29.87
N THR A 342 12.43 -0.66 29.27
CA THR A 342 12.03 0.35 28.26
C THR A 342 12.48 -0.05 26.86
N ALA A 343 11.94 0.60 25.83
CA ALA A 343 12.38 0.43 24.45
C ALA A 343 12.22 1.70 23.61
N SER A 344 13.09 1.84 22.61
CA SER A 344 12.99 2.81 21.52
C SER A 344 13.51 2.07 20.29
N HIS A 345 12.65 1.74 19.34
CA HIS A 345 13.10 1.12 18.09
C HIS A 345 13.87 2.13 17.24
N SER A 346 13.42 3.38 17.24
CA SER A 346 14.10 4.49 16.58
C SER A 346 14.96 5.26 17.59
N VAL A 347 16.28 5.14 17.47
CA VAL A 347 17.24 6.06 18.07
C VAL A 347 18.03 6.72 16.95
N VAL A 348 17.94 8.03 16.87
CA VAL A 348 18.50 8.84 15.79
C VAL A 348 19.67 9.65 16.32
N TYR A 349 20.79 9.61 15.62
CA TYR A 349 21.98 10.38 15.95
C TYR A 349 22.12 11.60 15.02
N SER A 350 22.61 12.70 15.56
CA SER A 350 22.95 13.91 14.82
C SER A 350 24.24 14.53 15.34
N SER A 351 24.92 15.30 14.49
CA SER A 351 26.11 16.07 14.84
C SER A 351 25.81 17.56 14.75
N SER A 352 26.25 18.33 15.75
CA SER A 352 26.19 19.80 15.69
C SER A 352 27.14 20.37 14.63
N ASN A 353 28.16 19.62 14.22
CA ASN A 353 29.08 20.01 13.15
C ASN A 353 29.59 18.77 12.38
N PRO A 354 28.84 18.30 11.36
CA PRO A 354 29.22 17.14 10.56
C PRO A 354 30.53 17.30 9.78
N LYS A 355 31.04 18.54 9.59
CA LYS A 355 32.34 18.80 8.95
C LYS A 355 33.51 18.49 9.88
N VAL A 356 33.31 18.58 11.20
CA VAL A 356 34.29 18.19 12.23
C VAL A 356 34.14 16.71 12.58
N ALA A 357 32.93 16.27 12.92
CA ALA A 357 32.63 14.88 13.21
C ALA A 357 31.27 14.50 12.61
N GLU A 358 31.29 13.62 11.61
CA GLU A 358 30.08 13.06 11.02
C GLU A 358 29.62 11.85 11.83
N VAL A 359 28.31 11.64 11.93
CA VAL A 359 27.73 10.46 12.59
C VAL A 359 26.68 9.82 11.69
N LYS A 360 26.69 8.48 11.60
CA LYS A 360 25.62 7.75 10.92
C LYS A 360 24.34 7.87 11.76
N SER A 361 23.30 8.41 11.14
CA SER A 361 22.04 8.70 11.82
C SER A 361 21.40 7.45 12.47
N ALA A 362 21.51 6.30 11.80
CA ALA A 362 21.19 4.99 12.35
C ALA A 362 22.47 4.28 12.83
N GLY A 363 22.66 4.19 14.14
CA GLY A 363 23.71 3.36 14.76
C GLY A 363 24.94 4.09 15.28
N GLY A 364 24.95 5.43 15.39
CA GLY A 364 25.92 6.15 16.24
C GLY A 364 27.39 6.09 15.82
N PHE A 365 27.70 5.53 14.65
CA PHE A 365 29.06 5.42 14.15
C PHE A 365 29.60 6.79 13.71
N ILE A 366 30.67 7.26 14.36
CA ILE A 366 31.28 8.57 14.16
C ILE A 366 32.51 8.43 13.24
N THR A 367 32.70 9.40 12.34
CA THR A 367 33.94 9.63 11.59
C THR A 367 34.43 11.06 11.80
N ALA A 368 35.64 11.21 12.33
CA ALA A 368 36.30 12.50 12.50
C ALA A 368 36.85 13.01 11.16
N LYS A 369 36.55 14.26 10.81
CA LYS A 369 36.83 14.84 9.48
C LYS A 369 37.82 16.00 9.52
N SER A 370 37.68 16.91 10.48
CA SER A 370 38.57 18.07 10.62
C SER A 370 38.76 18.44 12.07
N ALA A 371 39.89 19.08 12.39
CA ALA A 371 40.12 19.61 13.73
C ALA A 371 38.98 20.56 14.18
N GLY A 372 38.65 20.50 15.46
CA GLY A 372 37.57 21.28 16.06
C GLY A 372 36.76 20.47 17.07
N THR A 373 35.62 21.01 17.48
CA THR A 373 34.71 20.36 18.44
C THR A 373 33.32 20.20 17.82
N ALA A 374 32.72 19.03 17.98
CA ALA A 374 31.34 18.74 17.61
C ALA A 374 30.62 18.02 18.75
N VAL A 375 29.31 18.23 18.90
CA VAL A 375 28.48 17.51 19.85
C VAL A 375 27.60 16.53 19.09
N ILE A 376 27.77 15.24 19.40
CA ILE A 376 26.92 14.18 18.88
C ILE A 376 25.75 13.99 19.84
N THR A 377 24.52 14.06 19.32
CA THR A 377 23.28 13.88 20.10
C THR A 377 22.56 12.63 19.65
N ALA A 378 22.27 11.71 20.57
CA ALA A 378 21.34 10.61 20.36
C ALA A 378 19.95 11.01 20.86
N LYS A 379 18.90 10.72 20.08
CA LYS A 379 17.51 11.06 20.38
C LYS A 379 16.58 9.86 20.18
N THR A 380 15.75 9.58 21.18
CA THR A 380 14.68 8.55 21.15
C THR A 380 13.42 9.07 20.46
N TYR A 381 12.47 8.18 20.09
CA TYR A 381 11.21 8.57 19.44
C TYR A 381 10.37 9.56 20.28
N ASN A 382 10.43 9.47 21.61
CA ASN A 382 9.72 10.35 22.55
C ASN A 382 10.57 11.55 23.02
N GLY A 383 11.69 11.82 22.36
CA GLY A 383 12.45 13.05 22.54
C GLY A 383 13.48 13.06 23.67
N LYS A 384 13.72 11.94 24.36
CA LYS A 384 14.84 11.86 25.32
C LYS A 384 16.17 11.92 24.56
N THR A 385 17.11 12.70 25.09
CA THR A 385 18.42 12.93 24.46
C THR A 385 19.58 12.60 25.39
N ALA A 386 20.71 12.21 24.79
CA ALA A 386 22.02 12.15 25.43
C ALA A 386 23.07 12.72 24.46
N LYS A 387 24.10 13.35 25.02
CA LYS A 387 25.12 14.08 24.25
C LYS A 387 26.52 13.55 24.54
N CYS A 388 27.36 13.53 23.51
CA CYS A 388 28.79 13.28 23.61
C CYS A 388 29.56 14.41 22.92
N THR A 389 30.50 15.02 23.63
CA THR A 389 31.40 16.03 23.05
C THR A 389 32.58 15.34 22.39
N VAL A 390 32.72 15.52 21.08
CA VAL A 390 33.82 14.99 20.27
C VAL A 390 34.80 16.12 19.97
N LYS A 391 36.02 16.01 20.49
CA LYS A 391 37.14 16.88 20.15
C LYS A 391 37.98 16.18 19.09
N VAL A 392 38.09 16.79 17.92
CA VAL A 392 38.95 16.31 16.84
C VAL A 392 40.22 17.14 16.83
N SER A 393 41.36 16.46 16.92
CA SER A 393 42.69 17.04 16.70
C SER A 393 43.19 16.62 15.33
N ASN A 394 44.03 17.47 14.71
CA ASN A 394 44.95 16.93 13.72
C ASN A 394 45.86 15.95 14.46
N ALA A 395 46.20 14.80 13.84
CA ALA A 395 47.29 14.00 14.35
C ALA A 395 48.52 14.92 14.43
N SER A 396 49.03 15.17 15.62
CA SER A 396 50.24 16.00 15.76
C SER A 396 51.44 15.11 15.54
N TYR A 397 51.86 15.01 14.29
CA TYR A 397 53.19 14.54 13.94
C TYR A 397 53.96 15.72 13.36
N THR A 398 55.24 15.84 13.70
CA THR A 398 56.11 16.87 13.15
C THR A 398 56.47 16.51 11.70
N GLN A 399 56.96 17.49 10.92
CA GLN A 399 57.53 17.17 9.61
C GLN A 399 58.71 16.19 9.72
N ASP A 400 59.41 16.21 10.86
CA ASP A 400 60.48 15.28 11.20
C ASP A 400 59.96 13.86 11.41
N ASP A 401 58.84 13.68 12.12
CA ASP A 401 58.19 12.37 12.30
C ASP A 401 57.77 11.76 10.97
N LEU A 402 57.16 12.58 10.09
CA LEU A 402 56.77 12.15 8.75
C LEU A 402 57.98 11.78 7.89
N TYR A 403 59.03 12.59 7.95
CA TYR A 403 60.28 12.34 7.25
C TYR A 403 60.97 11.06 7.75
N CYS A 404 61.11 10.89 9.06
CA CYS A 404 61.74 9.73 9.69
C CYS A 404 60.99 8.44 9.36
N LEU A 405 59.66 8.45 9.45
CA LEU A 405 58.85 7.27 9.16
C LEU A 405 58.81 6.95 7.66
N ALA A 406 58.84 7.96 6.78
CA ALA A 406 59.00 7.72 5.35
C ALA A 406 60.41 7.17 5.01
N ALA A 407 61.45 7.62 5.71
CA ALA A 407 62.82 7.18 5.50
C ALA A 407 63.02 5.72 5.89
N VAL A 408 62.44 5.28 7.02
CA VAL A 408 62.57 3.87 7.43
C VAL A 408 61.79 2.95 6.50
N ILE A 409 60.62 3.37 6.00
CA ILE A 409 59.90 2.65 4.95
C ILE A 409 60.80 2.50 3.70
N TRP A 410 61.42 3.60 3.25
CA TRP A 410 62.28 3.58 2.07
C TRP A 410 63.44 2.60 2.23
N GLN A 411 64.17 2.70 3.34
CA GLN A 411 65.41 1.96 3.54
C GLN A 411 65.18 0.48 3.90
N GLU A 412 64.13 0.17 4.65
CA GLU A 412 63.92 -1.18 5.20
C GLU A 412 62.91 -2.01 4.42
N ALA A 413 61.83 -1.39 3.90
CA ALA A 413 60.82 -2.13 3.14
C ALA A 413 61.21 -2.30 1.66
N GLY A 414 62.16 -1.51 1.14
CA GLY A 414 62.59 -1.60 -0.27
C GLY A 414 61.83 -0.68 -1.23
N ALA A 415 61.35 0.47 -0.76
CA ALA A 415 60.83 1.58 -1.56
C ALA A 415 59.94 1.15 -2.75
N SER A 416 60.50 1.10 -3.97
CA SER A 416 59.84 0.80 -5.25
C SER A 416 59.40 -0.66 -5.42
N TYR A 417 60.09 -1.59 -4.77
CA TYR A 417 60.00 -3.03 -5.07
C TYR A 417 59.03 -3.81 -4.18
N CYS A 418 58.45 -3.15 -3.17
CA CYS A 418 57.53 -3.77 -2.21
C CYS A 418 56.09 -3.26 -2.33
N SER A 419 55.16 -4.01 -1.71
CA SER A 419 53.76 -3.62 -1.65
C SER A 419 53.53 -2.51 -0.61
N ASP A 420 52.39 -1.80 -0.75
CA ASP A 420 51.91 -0.87 0.28
C ASP A 420 51.72 -1.56 1.64
N ARG A 421 51.33 -2.84 1.64
CA ARG A 421 51.14 -3.60 2.89
C ARG A 421 52.48 -3.73 3.62
N LEU A 422 53.55 -4.16 2.95
CA LEU A 422 54.86 -4.30 3.59
C LEU A 422 55.38 -2.96 4.14
N GLN A 423 55.20 -1.86 3.39
CA GLN A 423 55.55 -0.52 3.86
C GLN A 423 54.79 -0.14 5.15
N LEU A 424 53.49 -0.44 5.19
CA LEU A 424 52.66 -0.18 6.36
C LEU A 424 53.05 -1.08 7.55
N LEU A 425 53.44 -2.34 7.32
CA LEU A 425 53.89 -3.26 8.38
C LEU A 425 55.17 -2.72 9.03
N VAL A 426 56.19 -2.37 8.23
CA VAL A 426 57.46 -1.79 8.71
C VAL A 426 57.22 -0.53 9.54
N ALA A 427 56.43 0.41 9.00
CA ALA A 427 56.11 1.63 9.72
C ALA A 427 55.28 1.40 11.00
N ASN A 428 54.40 0.39 11.01
CA ASN A 428 53.66 0.05 12.21
C ASN A 428 54.58 -0.50 13.31
N VAL A 429 55.60 -1.31 12.99
CA VAL A 429 56.55 -1.79 14.02
C VAL A 429 57.31 -0.63 14.67
N VAL A 430 57.72 0.36 13.88
CA VAL A 430 58.34 1.60 14.40
C VAL A 430 57.41 2.31 15.38
N MET A 431 56.12 2.42 15.05
CA MET A 431 55.14 3.02 15.97
C MET A 431 54.90 2.16 17.21
N ASN A 432 54.91 0.83 17.11
CA ASN A 432 54.80 -0.05 18.27
C ASN A 432 55.99 0.16 19.24
N HIS A 433 57.19 0.40 18.71
CA HIS A 433 58.32 0.83 19.53
C HIS A 433 58.07 2.19 20.19
N VAL A 434 57.68 3.21 19.44
CA VAL A 434 57.42 4.55 20.00
C VAL A 434 56.38 4.52 21.12
N GLU A 435 55.38 3.64 21.00
CA GLU A 435 54.30 3.45 21.98
C GLU A 435 54.70 2.53 23.15
N SER A 436 55.85 1.84 23.06
CA SER A 436 56.33 0.90 24.06
C SER A 436 57.21 1.59 25.11
N PRO A 437 57.07 1.27 26.41
CA PRO A 437 57.89 1.85 27.47
C PRO A 437 59.37 1.44 27.41
N TYR A 438 59.73 0.44 26.60
CA TYR A 438 61.11 -0.09 26.49
C TYR A 438 61.96 0.62 25.43
N PHE A 439 61.38 1.53 24.66
CA PHE A 439 62.03 2.20 23.53
C PHE A 439 61.90 3.71 23.68
N PRO A 440 62.72 4.49 22.93
CA PRO A 440 62.54 5.92 22.86
C PRO A 440 61.12 6.28 22.42
N ASN A 441 60.54 7.29 23.04
CA ASN A 441 59.18 7.76 22.74
C ASN A 441 59.10 8.72 21.54
N THR A 442 60.10 8.71 20.67
CA THR A 442 60.15 9.50 19.42
C THR A 442 60.56 8.60 18.26
N ILE A 443 60.03 8.85 17.06
CA ILE A 443 60.34 8.04 15.88
C ILE A 443 61.82 8.10 15.57
N ARG A 444 62.39 9.32 15.56
CA ARG A 444 63.83 9.52 15.35
C ARG A 444 64.66 8.72 16.36
N GLY A 445 64.32 8.79 17.66
CA GLY A 445 65.03 8.04 18.69
C GLY A 445 64.95 6.52 18.50
N VAL A 446 63.79 6.00 18.08
CA VAL A 446 63.64 4.57 17.75
C VAL A 446 64.52 4.18 16.58
N ILE A 447 64.48 4.94 15.48
CA ILE A 447 65.14 4.52 14.25
C ILE A 447 66.67 4.71 14.27
N THR A 448 67.17 5.68 15.05
CA THR A 448 68.61 5.92 15.19
C THR A 448 69.21 5.25 16.42
N ARG A 449 68.48 4.37 17.12
CA ARG A 449 69.05 3.61 18.24
C ARG A 449 70.10 2.63 17.71
N LYS A 450 71.21 2.49 18.44
CA LYS A 450 72.26 1.51 18.12
C LYS A 450 71.65 0.12 17.92
N GLY A 451 71.88 -0.46 16.74
CA GLY A 451 71.43 -1.81 16.39
C GLY A 451 69.95 -1.94 16.00
N ALA A 452 69.18 -0.85 15.86
CA ALA A 452 67.78 -0.94 15.40
C ALA A 452 67.68 -1.06 13.88
N TYR A 453 68.12 -0.02 13.15
CA TYR A 453 68.06 0.06 11.70
C TYR A 453 69.44 0.45 11.16
N GLY A 454 70.16 -0.54 10.61
CA GLY A 454 71.60 -0.44 10.34
C GLY A 454 71.97 0.84 9.59
N ARG A 455 71.37 1.07 8.42
CA ARG A 455 71.68 2.26 7.61
C ARG A 455 71.28 3.57 8.30
N MET A 456 70.22 3.59 9.10
CA MET A 456 69.77 4.81 9.77
C MET A 456 70.66 5.20 10.95
N TYR A 457 71.25 4.21 11.63
CA TYR A 457 72.22 4.44 12.70
C TYR A 457 73.59 4.90 12.16
N TRP A 458 74.08 4.27 11.08
CA TRP A 458 75.41 4.55 10.52
C TRP A 458 75.43 5.75 9.57
N ASP A 459 74.46 5.85 8.67
CA ASP A 459 74.44 6.85 7.58
C ASP A 459 73.48 8.02 7.87
N GLY A 460 72.73 7.93 8.96
CA GLY A 460 71.69 8.88 9.33
C GLY A 460 70.38 8.70 8.58
N VAL A 461 69.37 9.47 9.00
CA VAL A 461 68.01 9.41 8.44
C VAL A 461 67.97 10.15 7.10
N SER A 462 67.93 9.40 6.00
CA SER A 462 67.96 9.95 4.63
C SER A 462 66.97 9.28 3.67
N ILE A 463 66.45 10.07 2.73
CA ILE A 463 65.72 9.61 1.53
C ILE A 463 66.45 10.20 0.31
N PRO A 464 66.74 9.43 -0.74
CA PRO A 464 67.47 9.94 -1.91
C PRO A 464 66.71 11.07 -2.61
N ARG A 465 67.45 12.02 -3.20
CA ARG A 465 66.87 13.00 -4.13
C ARG A 465 66.68 12.33 -5.49
N ALA A 466 65.45 12.36 -6.01
CA ALA A 466 65.10 11.77 -7.28
C ALA A 466 64.84 12.83 -8.35
N ASN A 467 65.43 12.67 -9.52
CA ASN A 467 65.12 13.49 -10.70
C ASN A 467 64.14 12.78 -11.65
N ASP A 468 64.12 11.44 -11.65
CA ASP A 468 63.26 10.64 -12.50
C ASP A 468 61.83 10.44 -11.91
N PRO A 469 60.80 10.26 -12.75
CA PRO A 469 59.42 10.10 -12.28
C PRO A 469 59.16 8.85 -11.44
N ILE A 470 59.87 7.75 -11.69
CA ILE A 470 59.63 6.45 -11.05
C ILE A 470 60.06 6.52 -9.58
N THR A 471 61.27 6.98 -9.33
CA THR A 471 61.81 7.15 -7.98
C THR A 471 61.02 8.20 -7.20
N LYS A 472 60.61 9.32 -7.84
CA LYS A 472 59.70 10.31 -7.22
C LYS A 472 58.39 9.69 -6.78
N ALA A 473 57.78 8.85 -7.61
CA ALA A 473 56.53 8.16 -7.27
C ALA A 473 56.71 7.19 -6.09
N ALA A 474 57.82 6.43 -6.04
CA ALA A 474 58.14 5.55 -4.93
C ALA A 474 58.35 6.30 -3.61
N ILE A 475 59.04 7.45 -3.64
CA ILE A 475 59.21 8.32 -2.47
C ILE A 475 57.85 8.83 -1.98
N ASN A 476 57.01 9.34 -2.89
CA ASN A 476 55.67 9.83 -2.56
C ASN A 476 54.80 8.72 -1.93
N ARG A 477 54.95 7.47 -2.38
CA ARG A 477 54.28 6.30 -1.81
C ARG A 477 54.71 6.07 -0.35
N CYS A 478 56.02 6.15 -0.06
CA CYS A 478 56.54 6.02 1.30
C CYS A 478 55.95 7.11 2.23
N TYR A 479 55.93 8.37 1.79
CA TYR A 479 55.31 9.47 2.53
C TYR A 479 53.81 9.28 2.76
N ALA A 480 53.08 8.78 1.76
CA ALA A 480 51.65 8.52 1.88
C ALA A 480 51.36 7.43 2.92
N ASN A 481 52.15 6.35 2.93
CA ASN A 481 51.98 5.26 3.90
C ASN A 481 52.46 5.64 5.31
N ALA A 482 53.58 6.37 5.43
CA ALA A 482 54.02 6.95 6.70
C ALA A 482 52.93 7.85 7.30
N LYS A 483 52.35 8.74 6.48
CA LYS A 483 51.25 9.60 6.90
C LYS A 483 50.04 8.81 7.41
N LYS A 484 49.63 7.73 6.72
CA LYS A 484 48.52 6.88 7.19
C LYS A 484 48.80 6.32 8.59
N ILE A 485 50.02 5.82 8.84
CA ILE A 485 50.42 5.28 10.14
C ILE A 485 50.45 6.39 11.21
N LEU A 486 51.00 7.56 10.90
CA LEU A 486 51.02 8.71 11.83
C LEU A 486 49.61 9.24 12.15
N GLU A 487 48.68 9.12 11.20
CA GLU A 487 47.27 9.45 11.39
C GLU A 487 46.49 8.35 12.15
N GLY A 488 47.18 7.29 12.61
CA GLY A 488 46.64 6.28 13.51
C GLY A 488 46.20 4.97 12.84
N TYR A 489 46.51 4.76 11.56
CA TYR A 489 46.28 3.47 10.91
C TYR A 489 47.23 2.41 11.51
N ARG A 490 46.72 1.23 11.88
CA ARG A 490 47.48 0.11 12.44
C ARG A 490 47.01 -1.19 11.78
N ILE A 491 47.95 -2.03 11.36
CA ILE A 491 47.73 -3.33 10.72
C ILE A 491 48.48 -4.48 11.40
N LEU A 492 49.31 -4.17 12.41
CA LEU A 492 49.93 -5.12 13.32
C LEU A 492 49.42 -4.89 14.75
N PRO A 493 49.29 -5.95 15.56
CA PRO A 493 49.03 -5.78 16.99
C PRO A 493 50.25 -5.13 17.67
N SER A 494 50.03 -4.46 18.80
CA SER A 494 51.09 -3.76 19.55
C SER A 494 52.18 -4.69 20.11
N SER A 495 51.91 -5.99 20.18
CA SER A 495 52.87 -7.02 20.59
C SER A 495 53.96 -7.30 19.55
N VAL A 496 53.79 -6.86 18.29
CA VAL A 496 54.82 -7.03 17.26
C VAL A 496 55.84 -5.90 17.37
N ILE A 497 56.98 -6.19 17.96
CA ILE A 497 58.02 -5.16 18.19
C ILE A 497 59.21 -5.31 17.26
N TYR A 498 59.34 -6.38 16.50
CA TYR A 498 60.57 -6.58 15.73
C TYR A 498 60.30 -7.16 14.36
N GLN A 499 61.12 -6.77 13.38
CA GLN A 499 61.05 -7.28 12.02
C GLN A 499 62.45 -7.53 11.42
N ALA A 500 62.61 -8.61 10.66
CA ALA A 500 63.88 -9.00 10.05
C ALA A 500 63.70 -9.86 8.79
N GLY A 501 64.73 -9.90 7.93
CA GLY A 501 64.75 -10.78 6.75
C GLY A 501 64.93 -12.27 7.08
N PHE A 502 65.26 -12.62 8.32
CA PHE A 502 65.43 -13.98 8.81
C PHE A 502 65.06 -14.06 10.31
N VAL A 503 64.78 -15.27 10.79
CA VAL A 503 64.45 -15.53 12.20
C VAL A 503 65.68 -15.33 13.08
N GLN A 504 65.53 -14.62 14.20
CA GLN A 504 66.61 -14.32 15.13
C GLN A 504 66.26 -14.77 16.57
N GLY A 505 66.65 -15.97 16.97
CA GLY A 505 66.37 -16.52 18.30
C GLY A 505 65.11 -17.38 18.35
N SER A 506 64.57 -17.59 19.55
CA SER A 506 63.51 -18.58 19.84
C SER A 506 62.10 -17.99 20.01
N SER A 507 61.87 -16.73 19.63
CA SER A 507 60.57 -16.06 19.72
C SER A 507 59.54 -16.55 18.69
N VAL A 508 58.30 -16.06 18.78
CA VAL A 508 57.23 -16.36 17.82
C VAL A 508 57.29 -15.38 16.65
N TYR A 509 57.31 -15.90 15.43
CA TYR A 509 57.38 -15.08 14.20
C TYR A 509 56.22 -15.38 13.25
N THR A 510 55.77 -14.34 12.54
CA THR A 510 54.95 -14.49 11.32
C THR A 510 55.75 -14.00 10.11
N TYR A 511 55.74 -14.75 9.03
CA TYR A 511 56.37 -14.35 7.77
C TYR A 511 55.35 -13.67 6.84
N GLU A 512 55.64 -12.44 6.43
CA GLU A 512 54.84 -11.68 5.47
C GLU A 512 55.74 -11.01 4.44
N GLU A 513 55.48 -11.26 3.15
CA GLU A 513 56.09 -10.57 1.99
C GLU A 513 57.63 -10.46 2.02
N GLY A 514 58.33 -11.50 2.48
CA GLY A 514 59.79 -11.50 2.52
C GLY A 514 60.40 -11.12 3.87
N MET A 515 59.58 -10.78 4.87
CA MET A 515 60.02 -10.39 6.21
C MET A 515 59.35 -11.20 7.31
N TYR A 516 60.10 -11.50 8.36
CA TYR A 516 59.62 -12.07 9.59
C TYR A 516 59.28 -10.95 10.58
N PHE A 517 58.13 -11.07 11.24
CA PHE A 517 57.63 -10.16 12.26
C PHE A 517 57.52 -10.92 13.58
N CYS A 518 58.26 -10.47 14.59
CA CYS A 518 58.40 -11.11 15.90
C CYS A 518 57.39 -10.56 16.90
N TYR A 519 56.73 -11.46 17.62
CA TYR A 519 55.80 -11.14 18.69
C TYR A 519 56.52 -11.24 20.03
N GLN A 520 56.37 -10.20 20.85
CA GLN A 520 56.83 -10.17 22.23
C GLN A 520 55.80 -10.75 23.19
#